data_AF-A0A820WRS6-F1
#
_entry.id   AF-A0A820WRS6-F1
#
_cell.length_a   1.000
_cell.length_b   1.000
_cell.length_c   1.000
_cell.angle_alpha   90.00
_cell.angle_beta   90.00
_cell.angle_gamma   90.00
#
_symmetry.space_group_name_H-M   'P 1'
#
loop_
_entity.id
_entity.type
_entity.pdbx_description
1 polymer ?
#
loop_
_entity_poly.entity_id
_entity_poly.type
_entity_poly.pdbx_seq_one_letter_code
_entity_poly.pdbx_strand_id
1 'polypeptide(L)'
;MSHDIPISDLLPTVLKEIQEFNEGDLTLKHITLEGLDAKGRYKVYNTIDTQYSGRLTYEKHSHSSGQQKQAFLILKKKTGATDEIMIRKPLVDHLTVLSFKKYTQLPLPLTNNMFFDYYLDVLDPYTGCRATFAQFFRDIEAHETIYKLNDRINRISENIIHYLIEHPSVQAFKQRVFDEEMAFIQASKYKSKTTVYTPENHDKLFISVDINKAYYNVLKHYYPEIFRNSATWQEFVNTFCDEQLITTLSSSKFLRLITFSKASIRKSTNSLSEYFIHKVLHEMSVPYDKIVMLSGDEFIIPYDRDMYDNLFGRYHGTFFKVLAFRLVKLPKYNYFVKEHFSPTDESVIIHRELKYIPQVFIMQCIKQYEGKAILEVDRKFMAETSFVATFDKSIF
;
A
#
# COMPACT_ATOMS: atom_id res chain seq x y z
N MET A 1 39.74 43.20 24.58
CA MET A 1 38.29 43.47 24.52
C MET A 1 37.67 42.45 23.58
N SER A 2 37.22 41.33 24.14
CA SER A 2 36.47 40.28 23.43
C SER A 2 35.00 40.61 23.64
N HIS A 3 34.32 41.04 22.59
CA HIS A 3 32.87 41.20 22.65
C HIS A 3 32.25 39.81 22.47
N ASP A 4 31.94 39.15 23.58
CA ASP A 4 31.10 37.96 23.57
C ASP A 4 29.70 38.38 23.13
N ILE A 5 29.37 38.03 21.89
CA ILE A 5 28.04 38.23 21.31
C ILE A 5 27.05 37.32 22.07
N PRO A 6 25.93 37.85 22.60
CA PRO A 6 24.94 37.03 23.27
C PRO A 6 24.42 35.90 22.37
N ILE A 7 24.23 34.71 22.96
CA ILE A 7 23.75 33.49 22.29
C ILE A 7 22.42 33.70 21.51
N SER A 8 21.66 34.77 21.79
CA SER A 8 20.43 35.15 21.06
C SER A 8 20.65 35.70 19.65
N ASP A 9 21.87 36.12 19.29
CA ASP A 9 22.13 36.91 18.06
C ASP A 9 22.81 36.09 16.94
N LEU A 10 23.10 34.82 17.20
CA LEU A 10 23.78 33.94 16.24
C LEU A 10 22.85 33.43 15.13
N LEU A 11 21.57 33.20 15.42
CA LEU A 11 20.63 32.66 14.43
C LEU A 11 20.42 33.59 13.23
N PRO A 12 20.15 34.90 13.40
CA PRO A 12 20.04 35.83 12.27
C PRO A 12 21.31 35.86 11.41
N THR A 13 22.49 35.79 12.04
CA THR A 13 23.78 35.78 11.36
C THR A 13 23.94 34.54 10.48
N VAL A 14 23.66 33.35 11.02
CA VAL A 14 23.70 32.09 10.25
C VAL A 14 22.69 32.09 9.10
N LEU A 15 21.47 32.61 9.31
CA LEU A 15 20.46 32.68 8.25
C LEU A 15 20.87 33.66 7.14
N LYS A 16 21.48 34.80 7.50
CA LYS A 16 22.04 35.74 6.53
C LYS A 16 23.15 35.10 5.69
N GLU A 17 24.02 34.32 6.34
CA GLU A 17 25.11 33.63 5.65
C GLU A 17 24.62 32.59 4.62
N ILE A 18 23.50 31.91 4.90
CA ILE A 18 22.82 30.99 3.98
C ILE A 18 22.24 31.75 2.79
N GLN A 19 21.61 32.90 3.03
CA GLN A 19 21.07 33.75 1.97
C GLN A 19 22.18 34.26 1.05
N GLU A 20 23.26 34.81 1.62
CA GLU A 20 24.43 35.28 0.87
C GLU A 20 25.06 34.15 0.04
N PHE A 21 25.13 32.93 0.57
CA PHE A 21 25.58 31.76 -0.19
C PHE A 21 24.66 31.42 -1.36
N ASN A 22 23.34 31.45 -1.14
CA ASN A 22 22.38 31.20 -2.20
C ASN A 22 22.51 32.23 -3.34
N GLU A 23 22.78 33.49 -3.01
CA GLU A 23 22.87 34.60 -3.98
C GLU A 23 24.26 34.73 -4.64
N GLY A 24 25.34 34.29 -3.99
CA GLY A 24 26.71 34.41 -4.52
C GLY A 24 27.13 33.34 -5.53
N ASP A 25 28.38 33.35 -6.01
CA ASP A 25 28.84 32.43 -7.06
C ASP A 25 29.38 31.08 -6.54
N LEU A 26 29.52 30.92 -5.22
CA LEU A 26 30.05 29.70 -4.62
C LEU A 26 29.08 28.52 -4.82
N THR A 27 29.60 27.36 -5.21
CA THR A 27 28.82 26.12 -5.36
C THR A 27 28.78 25.27 -4.09
N LEU A 28 29.70 25.52 -3.14
CA LEU A 28 29.80 24.83 -1.86
C LEU A 28 30.25 25.82 -0.77
N LYS A 29 29.68 25.71 0.44
CA LYS A 29 30.10 26.53 1.60
C LYS A 29 29.93 25.78 2.92
N HIS A 30 30.89 25.99 3.81
CA HIS A 30 30.82 25.52 5.19
C HIS A 30 30.21 26.62 6.07
N ILE A 31 29.21 26.27 6.87
CA ILE A 31 28.56 27.19 7.82
C ILE A 31 28.66 26.59 9.22
N THR A 32 29.27 27.34 10.14
CA THR A 32 29.35 26.92 11.55
C THR A 32 28.02 27.14 12.25
N LEU A 33 27.60 26.15 13.05
CA LEU A 33 26.44 26.22 13.93
C LEU A 33 26.84 26.25 15.41
N GLU A 34 28.11 26.56 15.69
CA GLU A 34 28.60 26.73 17.05
C GLU A 34 27.84 27.84 17.78
N GLY A 35 27.52 27.62 19.05
CA GLY A 35 26.73 28.53 19.87
C GLY A 35 25.21 28.45 19.64
N LEU A 36 24.72 27.78 18.59
CA LEU A 36 23.27 27.51 18.45
C LEU A 36 22.83 26.32 19.30
N ASP A 37 21.75 26.52 20.06
CA ASP A 37 21.05 25.44 20.75
C ASP A 37 20.30 24.52 19.76
N ALA A 38 19.67 23.46 20.28
CA ALA A 38 18.94 22.51 19.43
C ALA A 38 17.79 23.19 18.65
N LYS A 39 17.13 24.20 19.23
CA LYS A 39 16.01 24.91 18.61
C LYS A 39 16.49 25.85 17.50
N GLY A 40 17.61 26.54 17.70
CA GLY A 40 18.28 27.38 16.71
C GLY A 40 18.73 26.55 15.51
N ARG A 41 19.40 25.41 15.76
CA ARG A 41 19.79 24.49 14.69
C ARG A 41 18.58 23.95 13.90
N TYR A 42 17.50 23.58 14.60
CA TYR A 42 16.26 23.17 13.94
C TYR A 42 15.69 24.27 13.02
N LYS A 43 15.69 25.53 13.47
CA LYS A 43 15.24 26.66 12.65
C LYS A 43 16.11 26.85 11.40
N VAL A 44 17.43 26.67 11.51
CA VAL A 44 18.34 26.72 10.36
C VAL A 44 17.98 25.65 9.33
N TYR A 45 17.87 24.39 9.77
CA TYR A 45 17.50 23.27 8.88
C TYR A 45 16.15 23.50 8.22
N ASN A 46 15.13 23.86 9.02
CA ASN A 46 13.79 24.13 8.51
C ASN A 46 13.79 25.30 7.52
N THR A 47 14.63 26.32 7.70
CA THR A 47 14.74 27.43 6.75
C THR A 47 15.31 26.97 5.42
N ILE A 48 16.37 26.15 5.43
CA ILE A 48 16.94 25.56 4.21
C ILE A 48 15.89 24.69 3.50
N ASP A 49 15.22 23.81 4.24
CA ASP A 49 14.20 22.89 3.72
C ASP A 49 12.95 23.61 3.18
N THR A 50 12.57 24.76 3.76
CA THR A 50 11.34 25.48 3.37
C THR A 50 11.57 26.59 2.34
N GLN A 51 12.68 27.32 2.42
CA GLN A 51 12.93 28.49 1.56
C GLN A 51 13.91 28.19 0.42
N TYR A 52 14.82 27.23 0.60
CA TYR A 52 15.94 27.00 -0.31
C TYR A 52 15.99 25.57 -0.88
N SER A 53 15.00 24.71 -0.63
CA SER A 53 15.03 23.30 -1.03
C SER A 53 15.13 23.07 -2.54
N GLY A 54 14.68 24.02 -3.37
CA GLY A 54 14.86 23.97 -4.82
C GLY A 54 16.27 24.34 -5.30
N ARG A 55 17.09 24.98 -4.46
CA ARG A 55 18.38 25.58 -4.87
C ARG A 55 19.57 25.02 -4.10
N LEU A 56 19.35 24.61 -2.85
CA LEU A 56 20.39 24.18 -1.93
C LEU A 56 20.12 22.75 -1.43
N THR A 57 21.21 22.05 -1.13
CA THR A 57 21.23 20.83 -0.32
C THR A 57 22.24 21.00 0.81
N TYR A 58 22.15 20.19 1.86
CA TYR A 58 23.06 20.31 2.99
C TYR A 58 23.39 18.97 3.65
N GLU A 59 24.60 18.89 4.20
CA GLU A 59 25.05 17.78 5.03
C GLU A 59 25.32 18.27 6.46
N LYS A 60 24.81 17.52 7.45
CA LYS A 60 25.01 17.82 8.87
C LYS A 60 26.26 17.11 9.36
N HIS A 61 27.18 17.86 9.94
CA HIS A 61 28.39 17.32 10.53
C HIS A 61 28.51 17.76 11.99
N SER A 62 28.98 16.84 12.82
CA SER A 62 29.33 17.14 14.20
C SER A 62 30.64 16.47 14.54
N HIS A 63 31.60 17.25 15.04
CA HIS A 63 32.86 16.72 15.55
C HIS A 63 32.90 16.89 17.06
N SER A 64 33.26 15.83 17.76
CA SER A 64 33.49 15.85 19.21
C SER A 64 34.94 15.47 19.46
N SER A 65 35.75 16.45 19.88
CA SER A 65 37.11 16.25 20.37
C SER A 65 37.18 16.79 21.80
N GLY A 66 37.28 15.88 22.78
CA GLY A 66 37.24 16.23 24.20
C GLY A 66 35.92 16.89 24.62
N GLN A 67 35.99 18.02 25.34
CA GLN A 67 34.82 18.77 25.83
C GLN A 67 34.19 19.70 24.79
N GLN A 68 34.76 19.87 23.60
CA GLN A 68 34.22 20.73 22.56
C GLN A 68 33.41 19.93 21.53
N LYS A 69 32.14 20.30 21.37
CA LYS A 69 31.26 19.82 20.30
C LYS A 69 31.14 20.90 19.24
N GLN A 70 31.73 20.67 18.08
CA GLN A 70 31.58 21.52 16.91
C GLN A 70 30.46 20.98 16.03
N ALA A 71 29.54 21.84 15.61
CA ALA A 71 28.48 21.49 14.67
C ALA A 71 28.58 22.41 13.47
N PHE A 72 28.56 21.87 12.26
CA PHE A 72 28.60 22.65 11.04
C PHE A 72 27.76 22.02 9.93
N LEU A 73 27.42 22.84 8.95
CA LEU A 73 26.73 22.46 7.74
C LEU A 73 27.67 22.60 6.55
N ILE A 74 27.60 21.65 5.63
CA ILE A 74 28.14 21.83 4.28
C ILE A 74 26.95 22.08 3.36
N LEU A 75 26.81 23.30 2.86
CA LEU A 75 25.82 23.66 1.85
C LEU A 75 26.37 23.42 0.45
N LYS A 76 25.52 22.92 -0.45
CA LYS A 76 25.83 22.72 -1.86
C LYS A 76 24.71 23.27 -2.73
N LYS A 77 25.05 24.05 -3.76
CA LYS A 77 24.08 24.47 -4.78
C LYS A 77 23.70 23.29 -5.67
N LYS A 78 22.41 23.19 -5.99
CA LYS A 78 21.92 22.24 -6.99
C LYS A 78 22.35 22.74 -8.37
N THR A 79 23.32 22.07 -8.98
CA THR A 79 23.67 22.28 -10.39
C THR A 79 22.59 21.62 -11.24
N GLY A 80 21.89 22.41 -12.07
CA GLY A 80 20.79 21.96 -12.90
C GLY A 80 21.22 20.91 -13.93
N ALA A 81 21.20 19.64 -13.54
CA ALA A 81 21.25 18.45 -14.39
C ALA A 81 20.93 17.17 -13.61
N THR A 82 20.07 17.25 -12.59
CA THR A 82 19.42 16.07 -12.03
C THR A 82 17.93 16.25 -12.20
N ASP A 83 17.29 15.31 -12.91
CA ASP A 83 15.86 15.26 -13.17
C ASP A 83 15.06 15.70 -11.93
N GLU A 84 14.65 16.97 -11.93
CA GLU A 84 14.04 17.60 -10.77
C GLU A 84 12.65 17.00 -10.59
N ILE A 85 12.54 16.01 -9.71
CA ILE A 85 11.31 15.82 -8.97
C ILE A 85 11.10 17.12 -8.21
N MET A 86 10.19 17.97 -8.70
CA MET A 86 9.75 19.16 -7.97
C MET A 86 9.30 18.71 -6.58
N ILE A 87 10.12 18.99 -5.56
CA ILE A 87 9.77 18.78 -4.16
C ILE A 87 8.69 19.81 -3.83
N ARG A 88 7.43 19.47 -4.10
CA ARG A 88 6.29 20.28 -3.72
C ARG A 88 6.21 20.30 -2.20
N LYS A 89 5.93 21.47 -1.62
CA LYS A 89 5.61 21.64 -0.20
C LYS A 89 4.61 20.55 0.22
N PRO A 90 4.83 19.82 1.32
CA PRO A 90 3.97 18.69 1.64
C PRO A 90 2.54 19.19 1.88
N LEU A 91 1.60 18.71 1.05
CA LEU A 91 0.19 19.02 1.18
C LEU A 91 -0.44 18.43 2.45
N VAL A 92 0.21 17.44 3.07
CA VAL A 92 -0.33 16.68 4.20
C VAL A 92 0.73 16.37 5.26
N ASP A 93 0.30 16.29 6.51
CA ASP A 93 1.14 15.95 7.65
C ASP A 93 1.46 14.44 7.71
N HIS A 94 2.44 14.07 8.54
CA HIS A 94 2.91 12.69 8.66
C HIS A 94 1.84 11.72 9.17
N LEU A 95 0.96 12.13 10.09
CA LEU A 95 -0.09 11.27 10.63
C LEU A 95 -1.15 10.96 9.57
N THR A 96 -1.45 11.92 8.69
CA THR A 96 -2.32 11.71 7.53
C THR A 96 -1.74 10.64 6.60
N VAL A 97 -0.45 10.70 6.28
CA VAL A 97 0.23 9.68 5.45
C VAL A 97 0.22 8.31 6.12
N LEU A 98 0.51 8.23 7.42
CA LEU A 98 0.47 6.98 8.19
C LEU A 98 -0.93 6.35 8.20
N SER A 99 -1.95 7.17 8.43
CA SER A 99 -3.34 6.70 8.49
C SER A 99 -3.81 6.23 7.11
N PHE A 100 -3.47 6.98 6.05
CA PHE A 100 -3.73 6.56 4.68
C PHE A 100 -3.09 5.21 4.37
N LYS A 101 -1.79 5.05 4.66
CA LYS A 101 -1.06 3.79 4.50
C LYS A 101 -1.73 2.65 5.26
N LYS A 102 -2.12 2.88 6.52
CA LYS A 102 -2.79 1.89 7.38
C LYS A 102 -4.10 1.40 6.75
N TYR A 103 -4.97 2.31 6.31
CA TYR A 103 -6.30 1.93 5.82
C TYR A 103 -6.30 1.37 4.41
N THR A 104 -5.38 1.81 3.56
CA THR A 104 -5.27 1.34 2.17
C THR A 104 -4.34 0.15 1.99
N GLN A 105 -3.42 -0.09 2.94
CA GLN A 105 -2.33 -1.06 2.83
C GLN A 105 -1.42 -0.81 1.62
N LEU A 106 -1.33 0.45 1.18
CA LEU A 106 -0.48 0.84 0.06
C LEU A 106 1.00 0.56 0.41
N PRO A 107 1.80 -0.04 -0.50
CA PRO A 107 3.17 -0.45 -0.22
C PRO A 107 4.14 0.73 -0.28
N LEU A 108 3.92 1.78 0.52
CA LEU A 108 4.76 2.97 0.56
C LEU A 108 6.10 2.68 1.26
N PRO A 109 7.27 2.81 0.60
CA PRO A 109 8.58 2.57 1.21
C PRO A 109 8.88 3.53 2.36
N LEU A 110 8.40 4.77 2.25
CA LEU A 110 8.50 5.81 3.27
C LEU A 110 7.13 6.40 3.56
N THR A 111 6.96 6.89 4.77
CA THR A 111 5.78 7.63 5.22
C THR A 111 6.08 9.12 5.40
N ASN A 112 7.29 9.56 5.06
CA ASN A 112 7.66 10.97 5.03
C ASN A 112 6.89 11.69 3.91
N ASN A 113 6.29 12.83 4.24
CA ASN A 113 5.48 13.63 3.34
C ASN A 113 6.25 14.23 2.15
N MET A 114 7.58 14.38 2.23
CA MET A 114 8.41 14.96 1.18
C MET A 114 8.35 14.20 -0.16
N PHE A 115 8.24 12.88 -0.12
CA PHE A 115 8.23 12.02 -1.31
C PHE A 115 6.86 11.37 -1.57
N PHE A 116 5.87 11.71 -0.76
CA PHE A 116 4.59 11.02 -0.78
C PHE A 116 3.87 11.17 -2.12
N ASP A 117 3.84 12.39 -2.67
CA ASP A 117 3.24 12.68 -3.98
C ASP A 117 3.90 11.88 -5.10
N TYR A 118 5.24 11.83 -5.10
CA TYR A 118 6.03 11.03 -6.03
C TYR A 118 5.67 9.53 -5.95
N TYR A 119 5.56 8.97 -4.74
CA TYR A 119 5.19 7.56 -4.60
C TYR A 119 3.76 7.29 -5.03
N LEU A 120 2.83 8.22 -4.81
CA LEU A 120 1.48 8.09 -5.35
C LEU A 120 1.52 8.02 -6.88
N ASP A 121 2.29 8.88 -7.55
CA ASP A 121 2.38 8.85 -9.02
C ASP A 121 2.98 7.54 -9.56
N VAL A 122 3.99 6.99 -8.89
CA VAL A 122 4.59 5.72 -9.29
C VAL A 122 3.63 4.54 -9.06
N LEU A 123 2.84 4.57 -7.98
CA LEU A 123 1.93 3.48 -7.60
C LEU A 123 0.54 3.56 -8.22
N ASP A 124 0.09 4.74 -8.66
CA ASP A 124 -1.28 4.95 -9.13
C ASP A 124 -1.66 4.02 -10.30
N PRO A 125 -0.81 3.78 -11.31
CA PRO A 125 -1.15 2.86 -12.40
C PRO A 125 -1.42 1.42 -11.95
N TYR A 126 -0.95 1.04 -10.76
CA TYR A 126 -1.07 -0.32 -10.21
C TYR A 126 -2.17 -0.42 -9.13
N THR A 127 -2.51 0.69 -8.47
CA THR A 127 -3.36 0.66 -7.28
C THR A 127 -4.53 1.63 -7.31
N GLY A 128 -4.56 2.60 -8.23
CA GLY A 128 -5.55 3.68 -8.23
C GLY A 128 -5.51 4.53 -6.94
N CYS A 129 -4.32 4.67 -6.34
CA CYS A 129 -4.17 5.30 -5.05
C CYS A 129 -4.44 6.81 -5.05
N ARG A 130 -4.33 7.52 -6.18
CA ARG A 130 -4.65 8.95 -6.29
C ARG A 130 -6.12 9.22 -6.00
N ALA A 131 -7.02 8.47 -6.65
CA ALA A 131 -8.46 8.59 -6.41
C ALA A 131 -8.82 8.21 -4.97
N THR A 132 -8.18 7.17 -4.45
CA THR A 132 -8.38 6.70 -3.07
C THR A 132 -7.88 7.74 -2.06
N PHE A 133 -6.74 8.39 -2.32
CA PHE A 133 -6.21 9.45 -1.48
C PHE A 133 -7.10 10.70 -1.50
N ALA A 134 -7.59 11.09 -2.67
CA ALA A 134 -8.53 12.20 -2.79
C ALA A 134 -9.83 11.94 -1.99
N GLN A 135 -10.34 10.70 -2.01
CA GLN A 135 -11.49 10.34 -1.19
C GLN A 135 -11.17 10.34 0.31
N PHE A 136 -10.00 9.82 0.70
CA PHE A 136 -9.56 9.85 2.09
C PHE A 136 -9.46 11.29 2.62
N PHE A 137 -8.95 12.21 1.79
CA PHE A 137 -8.86 13.62 2.15
C PHE A 137 -10.25 14.26 2.32
N ARG A 138 -11.22 13.96 1.43
CA ARG A 138 -12.61 14.40 1.60
C ARG A 138 -13.23 13.88 2.90
N ASP A 139 -12.94 12.64 3.28
CA ASP A 139 -13.40 12.11 4.57
C ASP A 139 -12.77 12.90 5.74
N ILE A 140 -11.48 13.27 5.65
CA ILE A 140 -10.84 14.13 6.67
C ILE A 140 -11.55 15.48 6.78
N GLU A 141 -11.80 16.14 5.65
CA GLU A 141 -12.48 17.45 5.61
C GLU A 141 -13.90 17.36 6.20
N ALA A 142 -14.67 16.32 5.84
CA ALA A 142 -16.01 16.09 6.36
C ALA A 142 -16.05 15.82 7.87
N HIS A 143 -14.95 15.33 8.43
CA HIS A 143 -14.79 15.02 9.85
C HIS A 143 -13.78 15.93 10.56
N GLU A 144 -13.52 17.10 9.98
CA GLU A 144 -12.65 18.19 10.43
C GLU A 144 -11.15 17.87 10.51
N THR A 145 -10.74 16.75 11.11
CA THR A 145 -9.33 16.41 11.33
C THR A 145 -9.08 14.92 11.21
N ILE A 146 -7.83 14.55 10.89
CA ILE A 146 -7.41 13.14 10.86
C ILE A 146 -7.61 12.43 12.20
N TYR A 147 -7.44 13.14 13.32
CA TYR A 147 -7.67 12.58 14.66
C TYR A 147 -9.14 12.21 14.88
N LYS A 148 -10.06 13.13 14.56
CA LYS A 148 -11.51 12.91 14.66
C LYS A 148 -11.98 11.81 13.70
N LEU A 149 -11.46 11.79 12.47
CA LEU A 149 -11.74 10.71 11.52
C LEU A 149 -11.30 9.35 12.06
N ASN A 150 -10.05 9.24 12.54
CA ASN A 150 -9.51 7.99 13.07
C ASN A 150 -10.30 7.49 14.28
N ASP A 151 -10.66 8.39 15.20
CA ASP A 151 -11.49 8.07 16.37
C ASP A 151 -12.87 7.53 15.94
N ARG A 152 -13.52 8.19 14.98
CA ARG A 152 -14.81 7.75 14.45
C ARG A 152 -14.72 6.40 13.74
N ILE A 153 -13.68 6.21 12.92
CA ILE A 153 -13.39 4.91 12.28
C ILE A 153 -13.26 3.80 13.31
N ASN A 154 -12.51 4.05 14.40
CA ASN A 154 -12.30 3.05 15.46
C ASN A 154 -13.62 2.71 16.15
N ARG A 155 -14.40 3.73 16.57
CA ARG A 155 -15.71 3.53 17.22
C ARG A 155 -16.67 2.72 16.35
N ILE A 156 -16.81 3.07 15.07
CA ILE A 156 -17.70 2.33 14.16
C ILE A 156 -17.17 0.91 13.95
N SER A 157 -15.86 0.72 13.79
CA SER A 157 -15.27 -0.61 13.65
C SER A 157 -15.54 -1.49 14.86
N GLU A 158 -15.44 -0.93 16.08
CA GLU A 158 -15.75 -1.62 17.33
C GLU A 158 -17.23 -1.99 17.42
N ASN A 159 -18.14 -1.09 17.05
CA ASN A 159 -19.57 -1.38 17.00
C ASN A 159 -19.90 -2.51 16.02
N ILE A 160 -19.28 -2.53 14.84
CA ILE A 160 -19.45 -3.62 13.87
C ILE A 160 -18.92 -4.94 14.44
N ILE A 161 -17.73 -4.92 15.06
CA ILE A 161 -17.14 -6.12 15.67
C ILE A 161 -18.05 -6.66 16.76
N HIS A 162 -18.53 -5.80 17.66
CA HIS A 162 -19.42 -6.16 18.75
C HIS A 162 -20.72 -6.76 18.23
N TYR A 163 -21.36 -6.09 17.26
CA TYR A 163 -22.56 -6.60 16.60
C TYR A 163 -22.33 -7.99 16.00
N LEU A 164 -21.24 -8.21 15.25
CA LEU A 164 -20.94 -9.53 14.67
C LEU A 164 -20.65 -10.59 15.74
N ILE A 165 -19.98 -10.23 16.84
CA ILE A 165 -19.73 -11.16 17.94
C ILE A 165 -21.03 -11.56 18.61
N GLU A 166 -21.97 -10.66 18.81
CA GLU A 166 -23.22 -10.95 19.53
C GLU A 166 -24.32 -11.51 18.63
N HIS A 167 -24.17 -11.40 17.30
CA HIS A 167 -25.21 -11.83 16.37
C HIS A 167 -25.49 -13.35 16.49
N PRO A 168 -26.74 -13.77 16.76
CA PRO A 168 -27.08 -15.18 16.94
C PRO A 168 -26.65 -16.07 15.76
N SER A 169 -26.88 -15.62 14.51
CA SER A 169 -26.47 -16.38 13.33
C SER A 169 -24.95 -16.50 13.17
N VAL A 170 -24.14 -15.57 13.69
CA VAL A 170 -22.68 -15.75 13.72
C VAL A 170 -22.31 -16.85 14.69
N GLN A 171 -22.99 -16.94 15.83
CA GLN A 171 -22.77 -18.01 16.81
C GLN A 171 -23.21 -19.37 16.24
N ALA A 172 -24.37 -19.41 15.58
CA ALA A 172 -24.83 -20.60 14.88
C ALA A 172 -23.83 -21.03 13.78
N PHE A 173 -23.32 -20.09 12.98
CA PHE A 173 -22.31 -20.37 11.95
C PHE A 173 -21.02 -20.94 12.53
N LYS A 174 -20.55 -20.43 13.69
CA LYS A 174 -19.35 -20.93 14.37
C LYS A 174 -19.53 -22.36 14.91
N GLN A 175 -20.74 -22.70 15.34
CA GLN A 175 -21.08 -24.01 15.89
C GLN A 175 -21.44 -25.04 14.82
N ARG A 176 -21.88 -24.58 13.64
CA ARG A 176 -22.23 -25.45 12.53
C ARG A 176 -21.04 -26.29 12.11
N VAL A 177 -21.28 -27.59 11.99
CA VAL A 177 -20.36 -28.54 11.37
C VAL A 177 -20.71 -28.62 9.88
N PHE A 178 -19.70 -28.50 9.04
CA PHE A 178 -19.83 -28.47 7.57
C PHE A 178 -19.38 -29.81 6.96
N ASP A 179 -19.86 -30.93 7.51
CA ASP A 179 -19.36 -32.27 7.18
C ASP A 179 -19.59 -32.62 5.70
N GLU A 180 -20.71 -32.20 5.12
CA GLU A 180 -21.01 -32.44 3.69
C GLU A 180 -20.04 -31.66 2.79
N GLU A 181 -19.82 -30.37 3.07
CA GLU A 181 -18.89 -29.54 2.33
C GLU A 181 -17.45 -30.05 2.48
N MET A 182 -17.06 -30.49 3.68
CA MET A 182 -15.74 -31.05 3.94
C MET A 182 -15.56 -32.41 3.25
N ALA A 183 -16.57 -33.28 3.29
CA ALA A 183 -16.56 -34.56 2.58
C ALA A 183 -16.43 -34.35 1.06
N PHE A 184 -17.10 -33.33 0.51
CA PHE A 184 -16.98 -32.97 -0.90
C PHE A 184 -15.55 -32.55 -1.28
N ILE A 185 -14.90 -31.70 -0.46
CA ILE A 185 -13.50 -31.32 -0.67
C ILE A 185 -12.60 -32.56 -0.59
N GLN A 186 -12.78 -33.41 0.43
CA GLN A 186 -11.95 -34.60 0.65
C GLN A 186 -12.09 -35.63 -0.47
N ALA A 187 -13.30 -35.85 -0.97
CA ALA A 187 -13.58 -36.73 -2.11
C ALA A 187 -13.09 -36.15 -3.45
N SER A 188 -12.74 -34.86 -3.49
CA SER A 188 -12.28 -34.21 -4.70
C SER A 188 -10.93 -34.73 -5.19
N LYS A 189 -10.84 -34.92 -6.50
CA LYS A 189 -9.58 -35.22 -7.21
C LYS A 189 -8.62 -34.03 -7.24
N TYR A 190 -9.13 -32.80 -7.09
CA TYR A 190 -8.29 -31.59 -7.11
C TYR A 190 -7.50 -31.49 -5.81
N LYS A 191 -6.19 -31.25 -5.93
CA LYS A 191 -5.26 -31.11 -4.81
C LYS A 191 -4.65 -29.71 -4.81
N SER A 192 -4.40 -29.19 -3.62
CA SER A 192 -3.78 -27.87 -3.48
C SER A 192 -2.44 -27.82 -4.20
N LYS A 193 -2.23 -26.71 -4.91
CA LYS A 193 -0.96 -26.36 -5.56
C LYS A 193 -0.61 -24.95 -5.15
N THR A 194 0.61 -24.78 -4.63
CA THR A 194 0.93 -23.66 -3.76
C THR A 194 1.21 -22.35 -4.48
N THR A 195 1.62 -22.37 -5.76
CA THR A 195 2.00 -21.13 -6.44
C THR A 195 2.03 -21.24 -7.96
N VAL A 196 1.59 -20.19 -8.65
CA VAL A 196 1.82 -19.95 -10.09
C VAL A 196 3.12 -19.17 -10.34
N TYR A 197 3.74 -18.62 -9.30
CA TYR A 197 4.84 -17.66 -9.37
C TYR A 197 6.19 -18.35 -9.44
N THR A 198 6.48 -18.96 -10.60
CA THR A 198 7.75 -19.63 -10.88
C THR A 198 8.39 -19.09 -12.16
N PRO A 199 9.73 -19.18 -12.32
CA PRO A 199 10.40 -18.73 -13.53
C PRO A 199 9.88 -19.36 -14.82
N GLU A 200 9.47 -20.63 -14.76
CA GLU A 200 8.94 -21.38 -15.89
C GLU A 200 7.58 -20.85 -16.37
N ASN A 201 6.92 -20.01 -15.58
CA ASN A 201 5.64 -19.38 -15.91
C ASN A 201 5.79 -17.95 -16.43
N HIS A 202 7.01 -17.45 -16.62
CA HIS A 202 7.26 -16.17 -17.29
C HIS A 202 6.61 -16.13 -18.68
N ASP A 203 5.91 -15.03 -18.97
CA ASP A 203 5.16 -14.72 -20.19
C ASP A 203 4.03 -15.69 -20.55
N LYS A 204 3.69 -16.63 -19.66
CA LYS A 204 2.50 -17.49 -19.84
C LYS A 204 1.21 -16.75 -19.48
N LEU A 205 0.14 -17.15 -20.15
CA LEU A 205 -1.22 -16.65 -19.94
C LEU A 205 -2.01 -17.61 -19.06
N PHE A 206 -2.83 -17.06 -18.18
CA PHE A 206 -3.62 -17.80 -17.20
C PHE A 206 -5.02 -17.22 -17.02
N ILE A 207 -5.93 -18.03 -16.51
CA ILE A 207 -7.24 -17.63 -15.98
C ILE A 207 -7.19 -17.81 -14.46
N SER A 208 -7.54 -16.77 -13.72
CA SER A 208 -7.76 -16.79 -12.28
C SER A 208 -9.26 -16.70 -12.01
N VAL A 209 -9.75 -17.56 -11.13
CA VAL A 209 -11.10 -17.51 -10.57
C VAL A 209 -10.96 -17.37 -9.06
N ASP A 210 -11.33 -16.21 -8.54
CA ASP A 210 -11.18 -15.81 -7.15
C ASP A 210 -12.56 -15.46 -6.55
N ILE A 211 -12.80 -15.77 -5.27
CA ILE A 211 -14.05 -15.38 -4.62
C ILE A 211 -14.03 -13.89 -4.26
N ASN A 212 -14.98 -13.14 -4.83
CA ASN A 212 -15.18 -11.73 -4.50
C ASN A 212 -15.36 -11.54 -2.99
N LYS A 213 -14.40 -10.89 -2.31
CA LYS A 213 -14.48 -10.58 -0.86
C LYS A 213 -14.89 -11.82 -0.03
N ALA A 214 -14.21 -12.95 -0.22
CA ALA A 214 -14.52 -14.28 0.36
C ALA A 214 -15.24 -14.26 1.72
N TYR A 215 -14.67 -13.61 2.75
CA TYR A 215 -15.27 -13.55 4.09
C TYR A 215 -16.72 -13.03 4.13
N TYR A 216 -17.02 -11.98 3.37
CA TYR A 216 -18.34 -11.39 3.32
C TYR A 216 -19.30 -12.27 2.51
N ASN A 217 -18.91 -12.63 1.29
CA ASN A 217 -19.81 -13.34 0.38
C ASN A 217 -20.13 -14.76 0.85
N VAL A 218 -19.16 -15.51 1.36
CA VAL A 218 -19.38 -16.87 1.90
C VAL A 218 -20.33 -16.81 3.08
N LEU A 219 -20.10 -15.93 4.06
CA LEU A 219 -20.95 -15.86 5.24
C LEU A 219 -22.38 -15.40 4.88
N LYS A 220 -22.49 -14.40 4.01
CA LYS A 220 -23.77 -13.88 3.51
C LYS A 220 -24.56 -14.95 2.76
N HIS A 221 -23.91 -15.86 2.04
CA HIS A 221 -24.58 -16.93 1.31
C HIS A 221 -25.40 -17.83 2.24
N TYR A 222 -24.88 -18.12 3.44
CA TYR A 222 -25.56 -18.98 4.41
C TYR A 222 -26.50 -18.19 5.34
N TYR A 223 -26.09 -16.99 5.74
CA TYR A 223 -26.77 -16.19 6.76
C TYR A 223 -26.77 -14.70 6.35
N PRO A 224 -27.58 -14.30 5.36
CA PRO A 224 -27.60 -12.93 4.85
C PRO A 224 -28.00 -11.89 5.90
N GLU A 225 -28.78 -12.29 6.91
CA GLU A 225 -29.22 -11.45 8.01
C GLU A 225 -28.08 -10.98 8.92
N ILE A 226 -26.94 -11.70 8.97
CA ILE A 226 -25.72 -11.24 9.67
C ILE A 226 -25.27 -9.87 9.15
N PHE A 227 -25.55 -9.57 7.88
CA PHE A 227 -25.21 -8.30 7.26
C PHE A 227 -26.42 -7.43 7.01
N ARG A 228 -27.50 -7.61 7.81
CA ARG A 228 -28.77 -6.87 7.66
C ARG A 228 -29.33 -6.97 6.24
N ASN A 229 -29.12 -8.11 5.56
CA ASN A 229 -29.49 -8.34 4.15
C ASN A 229 -28.88 -7.35 3.15
N SER A 230 -27.81 -6.64 3.53
CA SER A 230 -27.12 -5.70 2.64
C SER A 230 -26.59 -6.40 1.38
N ALA A 231 -26.64 -5.76 0.22
CA ALA A 231 -26.09 -6.31 -1.02
C ALA A 231 -24.57 -6.36 -0.97
N THR A 232 -23.96 -5.33 -0.38
CA THR A 232 -22.50 -5.15 -0.32
C THR A 232 -21.98 -4.94 1.11
N TRP A 233 -20.69 -5.22 1.31
CA TRP A 233 -19.97 -4.85 2.54
C TRP A 233 -20.11 -3.35 2.85
N GLN A 234 -20.06 -2.52 1.81
CA GLN A 234 -20.19 -1.08 1.92
C GLN A 234 -21.54 -0.67 2.51
N GLU A 235 -22.64 -1.19 1.95
CA GLU A 235 -23.98 -0.96 2.49
C GLU A 235 -24.09 -1.39 3.95
N PHE A 236 -23.57 -2.58 4.29
CA PHE A 236 -23.57 -3.08 5.66
C PHE A 236 -22.87 -2.11 6.62
N VAL A 237 -21.64 -1.70 6.28
CA VAL A 237 -20.86 -0.73 7.09
C VAL A 237 -21.61 0.59 7.23
N ASN A 238 -22.22 1.08 6.15
CA ASN A 238 -22.96 2.33 6.15
C ASN A 238 -24.14 2.32 7.15
N THR A 239 -24.69 1.14 7.49
CA THR A 239 -25.74 1.04 8.53
C THR A 239 -25.26 1.31 9.96
N PHE A 240 -23.94 1.46 10.17
CA PHE A 240 -23.32 1.87 11.44
C PHE A 240 -22.74 3.29 11.36
N CYS A 241 -22.80 3.92 10.19
CA CYS A 241 -22.45 5.31 10.02
C CYS A 241 -23.70 6.16 10.30
N ASP A 242 -23.56 7.20 11.12
CA ASP A 242 -24.59 8.24 11.23
C ASP A 242 -24.65 9.11 9.95
N GLU A 243 -25.12 10.34 10.03
CA GLU A 243 -25.37 11.25 8.89
C GLU A 243 -24.18 11.53 7.95
N GLN A 244 -22.95 11.22 8.36
CA GLN A 244 -21.76 11.40 7.55
C GLN A 244 -21.06 10.07 7.29
N LEU A 245 -21.16 9.61 6.04
CA LEU A 245 -20.53 8.38 5.57
C LEU A 245 -19.01 8.50 5.54
N ILE A 246 -18.32 7.46 6.00
CA ILE A 246 -16.86 7.35 5.89
C ILE A 246 -16.51 6.35 4.79
N THR A 247 -16.18 6.84 3.60
CA THR A 247 -15.89 5.97 2.45
C THR A 247 -14.61 5.15 2.64
N THR A 248 -13.62 5.71 3.35
CA THR A 248 -12.36 5.04 3.70
C THR A 248 -12.61 3.79 4.55
N LEU A 249 -13.57 3.85 5.47
CA LEU A 249 -13.93 2.73 6.34
C LEU A 249 -14.55 1.60 5.52
N SER A 250 -15.52 1.92 4.68
CA SER A 250 -16.29 0.94 3.91
C SER A 250 -15.47 0.31 2.77
N SER A 251 -14.46 1.00 2.25
CA SER A 251 -13.57 0.50 1.19
C SER A 251 -12.30 -0.20 1.72
N SER A 252 -11.92 0.00 2.99
CA SER A 252 -10.67 -0.55 3.54
C SER A 252 -10.68 -2.07 3.65
N LYS A 253 -9.81 -2.72 2.86
CA LYS A 253 -9.53 -4.17 2.97
C LYS A 253 -8.97 -4.53 4.35
N PHE A 254 -8.14 -3.67 4.93
CA PHE A 254 -7.54 -3.86 6.24
C PHE A 254 -8.57 -3.89 7.36
N LEU A 255 -9.45 -2.89 7.41
CA LEU A 255 -10.49 -2.83 8.45
C LEU A 255 -11.43 -4.02 8.34
N ARG A 256 -11.88 -4.37 7.12
CA ARG A 256 -12.68 -5.57 6.90
C ARG A 256 -12.00 -6.84 7.41
N LEU A 257 -10.70 -7.02 7.15
CA LEU A 257 -9.93 -8.17 7.62
C LEU A 257 -9.85 -8.20 9.16
N ILE A 258 -9.57 -7.07 9.79
CA ILE A 258 -9.53 -6.96 11.26
C ILE A 258 -10.89 -7.30 11.86
N THR A 259 -11.97 -6.76 11.30
CA THR A 259 -13.33 -7.01 11.76
C THR A 259 -13.66 -8.50 11.76
N PHE A 260 -13.44 -9.20 10.65
CA PHE A 260 -13.69 -10.64 10.56
C PHE A 260 -12.75 -11.48 11.44
N SER A 261 -11.50 -11.04 11.60
CA SER A 261 -10.54 -11.70 12.49
C SER A 261 -10.97 -11.60 13.94
N LYS A 262 -11.34 -10.40 14.41
CA LYS A 262 -11.79 -10.17 15.80
C LYS A 262 -13.15 -10.83 16.09
N ALA A 263 -13.99 -11.01 15.08
CA ALA A 263 -15.24 -11.74 15.20
C ALA A 263 -15.06 -13.28 15.19
N SER A 264 -13.84 -13.81 15.01
CA SER A 264 -13.53 -15.26 14.99
C SER A 264 -14.30 -16.06 13.94
N ILE A 265 -14.53 -15.49 12.76
CA ILE A 265 -15.31 -16.14 11.66
C ILE A 265 -14.37 -16.80 10.62
N ARG A 266 -13.08 -16.44 10.64
CA ARG A 266 -12.11 -16.74 9.57
C ARG A 266 -11.96 -18.23 9.22
N LYS A 267 -11.91 -19.12 10.21
CA LYS A 267 -11.59 -20.55 10.00
C LYS A 267 -12.67 -21.26 9.18
N SER A 268 -13.93 -21.17 9.61
CA SER A 268 -15.05 -21.80 8.91
C SER A 268 -15.24 -21.20 7.52
N THR A 269 -15.09 -19.88 7.38
CA THR A 269 -15.18 -19.25 6.05
C THR A 269 -14.10 -19.74 5.10
N ASN A 270 -12.84 -19.87 5.53
CA ASN A 270 -11.77 -20.36 4.64
C ASN A 270 -12.09 -21.76 4.09
N SER A 271 -12.63 -22.65 4.93
CA SER A 271 -12.97 -24.03 4.53
C SER A 271 -14.14 -24.03 3.53
N LEU A 272 -15.11 -23.15 3.73
CA LEU A 272 -16.24 -23.00 2.81
C LEU A 272 -15.87 -22.32 1.49
N SER A 273 -14.93 -21.38 1.51
CA SER A 273 -14.34 -20.84 0.28
C SER A 273 -13.78 -21.97 -0.58
N GLU A 274 -13.04 -22.90 0.04
CA GLU A 274 -12.40 -24.02 -0.68
C GLU A 274 -13.47 -24.93 -1.30
N TYR A 275 -14.56 -25.17 -0.56
CA TYR A 275 -15.72 -25.89 -1.07
C TYR A 275 -16.31 -25.23 -2.33
N PHE A 276 -16.53 -23.91 -2.33
CA PHE A 276 -17.06 -23.20 -3.50
C PHE A 276 -16.10 -23.26 -4.70
N ILE A 277 -14.80 -23.16 -4.46
CA ILE A 277 -13.79 -23.32 -5.50
C ILE A 277 -13.84 -24.73 -6.10
N HIS A 278 -13.87 -25.77 -5.25
CA HIS A 278 -13.99 -27.16 -5.71
C HIS A 278 -15.28 -27.38 -6.50
N LYS A 279 -16.40 -26.79 -6.07
CA LYS A 279 -17.68 -26.89 -6.77
C LYS A 279 -17.59 -26.35 -8.19
N VAL A 280 -16.98 -25.17 -8.39
CA VAL A 280 -16.74 -24.61 -9.73
C VAL A 280 -15.86 -25.53 -10.57
N LEU A 281 -14.77 -26.06 -10.00
CA LEU A 281 -13.87 -26.98 -10.70
C LEU A 281 -14.57 -28.26 -11.19
N HIS A 282 -15.51 -28.80 -10.39
CA HIS A 282 -16.31 -29.96 -10.78
C HIS A 282 -17.39 -29.61 -11.80
N GLU A 283 -18.14 -28.52 -11.58
CA GLU A 283 -19.19 -28.06 -12.52
C GLU A 283 -18.65 -27.75 -13.91
N MET A 284 -17.44 -27.18 -13.97
CA MET A 284 -16.76 -26.83 -15.22
C MET A 284 -15.94 -27.99 -15.79
N SER A 285 -15.89 -29.14 -15.10
CA SER A 285 -15.12 -30.31 -15.52
C SER A 285 -13.66 -30.00 -15.84
N VAL A 286 -13.04 -29.11 -15.07
CA VAL A 286 -11.66 -28.65 -15.32
C VAL A 286 -10.68 -29.82 -15.23
N PRO A 287 -9.81 -30.06 -16.20
CA PRO A 287 -8.82 -31.13 -16.09
C PRO A 287 -7.85 -30.87 -14.92
N TYR A 288 -7.63 -31.87 -14.07
CA TYR A 288 -6.84 -31.71 -12.83
C TYR A 288 -5.36 -31.37 -13.10
N ASP A 289 -4.83 -31.83 -14.23
CA ASP A 289 -3.48 -31.55 -14.71
C ASP A 289 -3.32 -30.10 -15.17
N LYS A 290 -4.43 -29.43 -15.52
CA LYS A 290 -4.47 -28.01 -15.89
C LYS A 290 -4.55 -27.07 -14.70
N ILE A 291 -4.75 -27.56 -13.49
CA ILE A 291 -4.68 -26.71 -12.30
C ILE A 291 -3.22 -26.32 -12.05
N VAL A 292 -2.89 -25.03 -12.15
CA VAL A 292 -1.54 -24.50 -11.90
C VAL A 292 -1.41 -24.03 -10.46
N MET A 293 -2.47 -23.43 -9.92
CA MET A 293 -2.56 -23.05 -8.51
C MET A 293 -3.95 -23.37 -8.00
N LEU A 294 -4.02 -23.82 -6.74
CA LEU A 294 -5.27 -24.03 -6.03
C LEU A 294 -5.06 -23.66 -4.57
N SER A 295 -5.60 -22.50 -4.19
CA SER A 295 -5.71 -22.02 -2.82
C SER A 295 -7.16 -22.23 -2.32
N GLY A 296 -7.42 -21.87 -1.07
CA GLY A 296 -8.76 -21.97 -0.49
C GLY A 296 -9.79 -21.01 -1.12
N ASP A 297 -9.39 -19.97 -1.82
CA ASP A 297 -10.31 -18.95 -2.38
C ASP A 297 -10.02 -18.57 -3.83
N GLU A 298 -8.99 -19.16 -4.44
CA GLU A 298 -8.59 -18.91 -5.83
C GLU A 298 -8.13 -20.22 -6.48
N PHE A 299 -8.48 -20.42 -7.75
CA PHE A 299 -7.77 -21.37 -8.60
C PHE A 299 -7.28 -20.70 -9.88
N ILE A 300 -6.18 -21.22 -10.41
CA ILE A 300 -5.54 -20.72 -11.63
C ILE A 300 -5.30 -21.87 -12.60
N ILE A 301 -5.68 -21.67 -13.86
CA ILE A 301 -5.43 -22.58 -14.98
C ILE A 301 -4.76 -21.84 -16.14
N PRO A 302 -4.08 -22.55 -17.08
CA PRO A 302 -3.60 -21.94 -18.32
C PRO A 302 -4.75 -21.29 -19.08
N TYR A 303 -4.46 -20.20 -19.77
CA TYR A 303 -5.44 -19.53 -20.60
C TYR A 303 -5.86 -20.40 -21.78
N ASP A 304 -7.17 -20.48 -21.95
CA ASP A 304 -7.87 -21.06 -23.10
C ASP A 304 -9.11 -20.18 -23.33
N ARG A 305 -9.33 -19.75 -24.57
CA ARG A 305 -10.33 -18.72 -24.88
C ARG A 305 -11.75 -19.19 -24.54
N ASP A 306 -12.09 -20.40 -24.96
CA ASP A 306 -13.43 -20.97 -24.78
C ASP A 306 -13.72 -21.21 -23.29
N MET A 307 -12.73 -21.76 -22.56
CA MET A 307 -12.83 -21.91 -21.11
C MET A 307 -12.97 -20.57 -20.40
N TYR A 308 -12.20 -19.56 -20.81
CA TYR A 308 -12.29 -18.22 -20.24
C TYR A 308 -13.67 -17.61 -20.47
N ASP A 309 -14.20 -17.65 -21.69
CA ASP A 309 -15.53 -17.08 -22.00
C ASP A 309 -16.64 -17.78 -21.23
N ASN A 310 -16.55 -19.11 -21.08
CA ASN A 310 -17.51 -19.87 -20.29
C ASN A 310 -17.42 -19.50 -18.80
N LEU A 311 -16.23 -19.51 -18.22
CA LEU A 311 -16.02 -19.11 -16.82
C LEU A 311 -16.46 -17.66 -16.58
N PHE A 312 -16.08 -16.74 -17.46
CA PHE A 312 -16.37 -15.32 -17.35
C PHE A 312 -17.88 -15.08 -17.46
N GLY A 313 -18.53 -15.60 -18.49
CA GLY A 313 -19.98 -15.43 -18.70
C GLY A 313 -20.82 -16.04 -17.59
N ARG A 314 -20.39 -17.16 -17.00
CA ARG A 314 -21.14 -17.86 -15.95
C ARG A 314 -20.90 -17.31 -14.55
N TYR A 315 -19.66 -16.91 -14.22
CA TYR A 315 -19.27 -16.63 -12.84
C TYR A 315 -18.77 -15.20 -12.59
N HIS A 316 -18.27 -14.47 -13.59
CA HIS A 316 -17.74 -13.12 -13.36
C HIS A 316 -18.86 -12.16 -12.89
N GLY A 317 -18.56 -11.31 -11.91
CA GLY A 317 -19.51 -10.34 -11.36
C GLY A 317 -20.57 -10.95 -10.43
N THR A 318 -20.51 -12.26 -10.21
CA THR A 318 -21.35 -12.96 -9.23
C THR A 318 -20.59 -13.13 -7.91
N PHE A 319 -20.63 -14.33 -7.32
CA PHE A 319 -19.81 -14.76 -6.20
C PHE A 319 -18.30 -14.72 -6.53
N PHE A 320 -17.94 -14.84 -7.82
CA PHE A 320 -16.55 -14.93 -8.27
C PHE A 320 -16.12 -13.74 -9.14
N LYS A 321 -14.82 -13.50 -9.13
CA LYS A 321 -14.08 -12.67 -10.07
C LYS A 321 -13.30 -13.59 -11.00
N VAL A 322 -13.61 -13.56 -12.28
CA VAL A 322 -12.86 -14.28 -13.30
C VAL A 322 -12.00 -13.29 -14.07
N LEU A 323 -10.68 -13.48 -14.05
CA LEU A 323 -9.73 -12.61 -14.74
C LEU A 323 -8.72 -13.43 -15.51
N ALA A 324 -8.40 -13.00 -16.72
CA ALA A 324 -7.24 -13.51 -17.44
C ALA A 324 -6.02 -12.61 -17.20
N PHE A 325 -4.82 -13.18 -17.22
CA PHE A 325 -3.58 -12.42 -17.04
C PHE A 325 -2.36 -13.09 -17.68
N ARG A 326 -1.38 -12.28 -18.07
CA ARG A 326 -0.01 -12.70 -18.36
C ARG A 326 0.85 -12.56 -17.11
N LEU A 327 1.73 -13.53 -16.84
CA LEU A 327 2.65 -13.46 -15.72
C LEU A 327 4.05 -13.03 -16.16
N VAL A 328 4.44 -11.80 -15.85
CA VAL A 328 5.75 -11.25 -16.20
C VAL A 328 6.69 -11.32 -14.99
N LYS A 329 7.69 -12.19 -15.05
CA LYS A 329 8.82 -12.21 -14.11
C LYS A 329 9.78 -11.01 -14.34
N LEU A 330 10.18 -10.35 -13.25
CA LEU A 330 11.22 -9.32 -13.28
C LEU A 330 12.64 -9.92 -13.32
N PRO A 331 13.65 -9.16 -13.81
CA PRO A 331 15.03 -9.63 -13.84
C PRO A 331 15.56 -9.99 -12.43
N LYS A 332 16.54 -10.90 -12.37
CA LYS A 332 17.32 -11.28 -11.18
C LYS A 332 16.58 -11.99 -10.04
N TYR A 333 15.36 -11.58 -9.68
CA TYR A 333 14.59 -12.13 -8.55
C TYR A 333 13.28 -12.79 -9.01
N ASN A 334 12.67 -13.58 -8.13
CA ASN A 334 11.34 -14.16 -8.32
C ASN A 334 10.25 -13.17 -7.91
N TYR A 335 10.30 -11.99 -8.54
CA TYR A 335 9.32 -10.93 -8.44
C TYR A 335 8.50 -10.92 -9.72
N PHE A 336 7.20 -10.67 -9.62
CA PHE A 336 6.30 -10.85 -10.75
C PHE A 336 5.29 -9.72 -10.87
N VAL A 337 4.82 -9.49 -12.09
CA VAL A 337 3.69 -8.64 -12.43
C VAL A 337 2.64 -9.50 -13.11
N LYS A 338 1.41 -9.51 -12.59
CA LYS A 338 0.25 -10.00 -13.35
C LYS A 338 -0.25 -8.86 -14.22
N GLU A 339 -0.22 -9.03 -15.53
CA GLU A 339 -0.84 -8.10 -16.48
C GLU A 339 -2.20 -8.65 -16.89
N HIS A 340 -3.25 -8.08 -16.31
CA HIS A 340 -4.62 -8.45 -16.64
C HIS A 340 -5.02 -7.78 -17.95
N PHE A 341 -5.52 -8.57 -18.89
CA PHE A 341 -5.94 -8.10 -20.21
C PHE A 341 -7.45 -8.08 -20.38
N SER A 342 -7.92 -7.32 -21.36
CA SER A 342 -9.35 -7.16 -21.63
C SER A 342 -9.99 -8.50 -22.00
N PRO A 343 -11.22 -8.79 -21.54
CA PRO A 343 -11.95 -9.95 -22.00
C PRO A 343 -12.18 -9.96 -23.51
N THR A 344 -12.16 -8.80 -24.18
CA THR A 344 -12.41 -8.69 -25.63
C THR A 344 -11.14 -8.56 -26.46
N ASP A 345 -9.99 -8.29 -25.84
CA ASP A 345 -8.72 -8.05 -26.54
C ASP A 345 -7.54 -8.34 -25.62
N GLU A 346 -6.82 -9.42 -25.91
CA GLU A 346 -5.67 -9.89 -25.12
C GLU A 346 -4.46 -8.95 -25.20
N SER A 347 -4.41 -8.07 -26.21
CA SER A 347 -3.34 -7.07 -26.35
C SER A 347 -3.53 -5.87 -25.43
N VAL A 348 -4.75 -5.65 -24.93
CA VAL A 348 -5.10 -4.49 -24.12
C VAL A 348 -4.97 -4.84 -22.64
N ILE A 349 -3.90 -4.38 -22.00
CA ILE A 349 -3.71 -4.50 -20.56
C ILE A 349 -4.60 -3.49 -19.82
N ILE A 350 -5.53 -4.00 -19.01
CA ILE A 350 -6.50 -3.20 -18.24
C ILE A 350 -6.04 -2.94 -16.80
N HIS A 351 -5.19 -3.81 -16.25
CA HIS A 351 -4.74 -3.70 -14.86
C HIS A 351 -3.43 -4.47 -14.64
N ARG A 352 -2.65 -4.03 -13.64
CA ARG A 352 -1.37 -4.68 -13.27
C ARG A 352 -1.32 -4.93 -11.77
N GLU A 353 -0.96 -6.13 -11.36
CA GLU A 353 -0.74 -6.48 -9.95
C GLU A 353 0.72 -6.89 -9.69
N LEU A 354 1.36 -6.25 -8.72
CA LEU A 354 2.72 -6.57 -8.29
C LEU A 354 2.68 -7.71 -7.26
N LYS A 355 3.51 -8.74 -7.45
CA LYS A 355 3.50 -9.96 -6.62
C LYS A 355 4.91 -10.36 -6.17
N TYR A 356 5.01 -10.77 -4.90
CA TYR A 356 6.26 -11.17 -4.23
C TYR A 356 7.33 -10.08 -4.15
N ILE A 357 6.97 -8.81 -4.29
CA ILE A 357 7.92 -7.70 -4.22
C ILE A 357 7.97 -7.15 -2.79
N PRO A 358 9.11 -7.21 -2.09
CA PRO A 358 9.26 -6.55 -0.80
C PRO A 358 9.00 -5.04 -0.93
N GLN A 359 8.31 -4.46 0.06
CA GLN A 359 7.93 -3.05 0.03
C GLN A 359 9.13 -2.11 -0.18
N VAL A 360 10.30 -2.45 0.36
CA VAL A 360 11.53 -1.65 0.22
C VAL A 360 12.08 -1.58 -1.22
N PHE A 361 11.65 -2.48 -2.10
CA PHE A 361 12.09 -2.57 -3.48
C PHE A 361 11.01 -2.19 -4.50
N ILE A 362 9.80 -1.89 -4.05
CA ILE A 362 8.63 -1.75 -4.93
C ILE A 362 8.83 -0.69 -6.01
N MET A 363 9.41 0.46 -5.66
CA MET A 363 9.63 1.58 -6.59
C MET A 363 10.67 1.21 -7.65
N GLN A 364 11.79 0.60 -7.24
CA GLN A 364 12.82 0.11 -8.16
C GLN A 364 12.25 -0.93 -9.12
N CYS A 365 11.41 -1.84 -8.62
CA CYS A 365 10.79 -2.89 -9.43
C CYS A 365 9.80 -2.32 -10.45
N ILE A 366 8.99 -1.33 -10.07
CA ILE A 366 8.09 -0.63 -11.00
C ILE A 366 8.90 0.07 -12.10
N LYS A 367 9.93 0.84 -11.73
CA LYS A 367 10.78 1.53 -12.71
C LYS A 367 11.47 0.55 -13.66
N GLN A 368 12.01 -0.54 -13.13
CA GLN A 368 12.63 -1.59 -13.94
C GLN A 368 11.63 -2.22 -14.92
N TYR A 369 10.43 -2.55 -14.46
CA TYR A 369 9.37 -3.11 -15.30
C TYR A 369 8.92 -2.14 -16.40
N GLU A 370 8.84 -0.85 -16.08
CA GLU A 370 8.45 0.21 -17.02
C GLU A 370 9.60 0.68 -17.93
N GLY A 371 10.80 0.11 -17.80
CA GLY A 371 11.98 0.55 -18.56
C GLY A 371 12.42 1.98 -18.23
N LYS A 372 12.09 2.48 -17.04
CA LYS A 372 12.44 3.83 -16.56
C LYS A 372 13.71 3.79 -15.71
N ALA A 373 14.45 4.91 -15.71
CA ALA A 373 15.61 5.07 -14.83
C ALA A 373 15.21 4.97 -13.35
N ILE A 374 16.01 4.23 -12.58
CA ILE A 374 15.86 4.12 -11.12
C ILE A 374 16.59 5.29 -10.48
N LEU A 375 15.83 6.16 -9.82
CA LEU A 375 16.32 7.36 -9.16
C LEU A 375 16.78 7.05 -7.73
N GLU A 376 17.53 7.98 -7.12
CA GLU A 376 17.94 7.83 -5.72
C GLU A 376 16.73 7.68 -4.78
N VAL A 377 15.64 8.41 -5.02
CA VAL A 377 14.41 8.33 -4.22
C VAL A 377 13.78 6.93 -4.26
N ASP A 378 13.89 6.20 -5.37
CA ASP A 378 13.35 4.84 -5.49
C ASP A 378 14.12 3.83 -4.63
N ARG A 379 15.35 4.19 -4.24
CA ARG A 379 16.22 3.41 -3.36
C ARG A 379 16.05 3.75 -1.88
N LYS A 380 15.20 4.73 -1.56
CA LYS A 380 14.95 5.13 -0.17
C LYS A 380 13.85 4.30 0.46
N PHE A 381 14.05 3.89 1.71
CA PHE A 381 13.07 3.10 2.46
C PHE A 381 13.20 3.34 3.96
N MET A 382 12.14 3.01 4.71
CA MET A 382 12.14 3.07 6.16
C MET A 382 12.78 1.81 6.72
N ALA A 383 13.91 1.94 7.40
CA ALA A 383 14.51 0.85 8.16
C ALA A 383 13.67 0.54 9.41
N GLU A 384 13.85 -0.65 10.00
CA GLU A 384 13.12 -1.09 11.20
C GLU A 384 13.24 -0.10 12.38
N THR A 385 14.36 0.62 12.44
CA THR A 385 14.67 1.64 13.44
C THR A 385 14.05 3.01 13.17
N SER A 386 13.11 3.12 12.22
CA SER A 386 12.47 4.38 11.80
C SER A 386 13.43 5.42 11.19
N PHE A 387 14.64 5.01 10.81
CA PHE A 387 15.54 5.84 10.02
C PHE A 387 15.27 5.64 8.52
N VAL A 388 15.44 6.71 7.75
CA VAL A 388 15.45 6.64 6.29
C VAL A 388 16.80 6.11 5.84
N ALA A 389 16.81 4.95 5.21
CA ALA A 389 17.98 4.38 4.56
C ALA A 389 17.88 4.55 3.04
N THR A 390 19.01 4.53 2.35
CA THR A 390 19.09 4.54 0.89
C THR A 390 20.01 3.41 0.46
N PHE A 391 19.61 2.58 -0.52
CA PHE A 391 20.54 1.64 -1.12
C PHE A 391 21.57 2.38 -1.97
N ASP A 392 22.85 2.01 -1.85
CA ASP A 392 23.94 2.62 -2.63
C ASP A 392 23.76 2.38 -4.14
N LYS A 393 23.19 1.22 -4.51
CA LYS A 393 22.97 0.80 -5.90
C LYS A 393 21.56 0.26 -6.09
N SER A 394 21.13 0.27 -7.35
CA SER A 394 19.95 -0.47 -7.82
C SER A 394 20.06 -1.95 -7.45
N ILE A 395 18.92 -2.58 -7.14
CA ILE A 395 18.88 -4.03 -6.99
C ILE A 395 18.98 -4.78 -8.33
N PHE A 396 18.79 -4.10 -9.45
CA PHE A 396 18.97 -4.62 -10.83
C PHE A 396 20.34 -4.28 -11.38
#